data_AF-A0A497FFS2-F1
#
_entry.id   AF-A0A497FFS2-F1
#
_cell.length_a   1.000
_cell.length_b   1.000
_cell.length_c   1.000
_cell.angle_alpha   90.00
_cell.angle_beta   90.00
_cell.angle_gamma   90.00
#
_symmetry.space_group_name_H-M   'P 1'
#
loop_
_entity.id
_entity.type
_entity.pdbx_description
1 polymer ?
#
loop_
_entity_poly.entity_id
_entity_poly.type
_entity_poly.pdbx_seq_one_letter_code
_entity_poly.pdbx_strand_id
1 'polypeptide(L)'
;MISLNKLALKVVDEIIEKKDILRIEVLKTENGATVIDCGVKAKGGYEAGVYLAQVCLAGLARITLHHREYGDVVLPVIDQFIEHPVLACMASQYAGWRISHGKYFAMGSGPARALAK
;
A
#
# COMPACT_ATOMS: atom_id res chain seq x y z
N MET A 1 -6.04 20.51 8.30
CA MET A 1 -6.05 19.07 8.67
C MET A 1 -5.42 18.29 7.51
N ILE A 2 -4.50 17.36 7.79
CA ILE A 2 -3.83 16.55 6.76
C ILE A 2 -4.84 15.57 6.15
N SER A 3 -4.92 15.50 4.82
CA SER A 3 -5.77 14.53 4.13
C SER A 3 -4.96 13.29 3.75
N LEU A 4 -5.17 12.20 4.47
CA LEU A 4 -4.47 10.92 4.23
C LEU A 4 -4.70 10.39 2.80
N ASN A 5 -5.93 10.52 2.29
CA ASN A 5 -6.28 10.07 0.94
C ASN A 5 -5.58 10.90 -0.14
N LYS A 6 -5.51 12.23 0.01
CA LYS A 6 -4.82 13.09 -0.97
C LYS A 6 -3.30 12.85 -0.97
N LEU A 7 -2.70 12.52 0.17
CA LEU A 7 -1.29 12.18 0.24
C LEU A 7 -1.01 10.82 -0.42
N ALA A 8 -1.81 9.80 -0.07
CA ALA A 8 -1.69 8.48 -0.68
C ALA A 8 -1.92 8.49 -2.19
N LEU A 9 -2.83 9.35 -2.68
CA LEU A 9 -3.11 9.48 -4.11
C LEU A 9 -1.85 9.84 -4.91
N LYS A 10 -0.97 10.69 -4.38
CA LYS A 10 0.31 11.02 -5.05
C LYS A 10 1.16 9.76 -5.27
N VAL A 11 1.21 8.88 -4.27
CA VAL A 11 1.94 7.61 -4.36
C VAL A 11 1.24 6.67 -5.35
N VAL A 12 -0.10 6.64 -5.37
CA VAL A 12 -0.88 5.86 -6.34
C VAL A 12 -0.64 6.33 -7.78
N ASP A 13 -0.56 7.64 -8.01
CA ASP A 13 -0.27 8.21 -9.33
C ASP A 13 1.13 7.74 -9.81
N GLU A 14 2.15 7.80 -8.95
CA GLU A 14 3.48 7.25 -9.26
C GLU A 14 3.47 5.75 -9.56
N ILE A 15 2.69 4.96 -8.81
CA ILE A 15 2.55 3.51 -9.03
C ILE A 15 1.99 3.23 -10.43
N ILE A 16 0.95 3.97 -10.82
CA ILE A 16 0.32 3.81 -12.13
C ILE A 16 1.29 4.18 -13.25
N GLU A 17 2.04 5.27 -13.10
CA GLU A 17 3.07 5.68 -14.06
C GLU A 17 4.18 4.63 -14.19
N LYS A 18 4.54 3.94 -13.11
CA LYS A 18 5.61 2.94 -13.07
C LYS A 18 5.14 1.50 -13.27
N LYS A 19 3.90 1.26 -13.71
CA LYS A 19 3.27 -0.07 -13.70
C LYS A 19 4.12 -1.18 -14.31
N ASP A 20 4.81 -0.92 -15.43
CA ASP A 20 5.61 -1.92 -16.15
C ASP A 20 6.90 -2.26 -15.40
N ILE A 21 7.55 -1.24 -14.81
CA ILE A 21 8.74 -1.39 -13.96
C ILE A 21 8.38 -2.17 -12.69
N LEU A 22 7.23 -1.87 -12.10
CA LEU A 22 6.72 -2.53 -10.89
C LEU A 22 6.12 -3.92 -11.17
N ARG A 23 5.93 -4.27 -12.45
CA ARG A 23 5.31 -5.53 -12.92
C ARG A 23 3.92 -5.76 -12.33
N ILE A 24 3.12 -4.69 -12.29
CA ILE A 24 1.74 -4.66 -11.80
C ILE A 24 0.75 -4.45 -12.95
N GLU A 25 -0.52 -4.77 -12.72
CA GLU A 25 -1.59 -4.49 -13.69
C GLU A 25 -2.53 -3.40 -13.18
N VAL A 26 -2.96 -2.50 -14.08
CA VAL A 26 -3.92 -1.44 -13.76
C VAL A 26 -5.16 -1.61 -14.62
N LEU A 27 -6.30 -1.76 -13.97
CA LEU A 27 -7.59 -2.06 -14.58
C LEU A 27 -8.58 -0.96 -14.21
N LYS A 28 -9.35 -0.48 -15.20
CA LYS A 28 -10.52 0.36 -14.96
C LYS A 28 -11.77 -0.52 -15.02
N THR A 29 -12.55 -0.46 -13.97
CA THR A 29 -13.84 -1.16 -13.89
C THR A 29 -14.94 -0.34 -14.58
N GLU A 30 -16.06 -0.98 -14.91
CA GLU A 30 -17.19 -0.34 -15.60
C GLU A 30 -17.77 0.87 -14.84
N ASN A 31 -17.71 0.85 -13.50
CA ASN A 31 -18.18 1.96 -12.66
C ASN A 31 -17.11 3.06 -12.46
N GLY A 32 -15.97 2.98 -13.14
CA GLY A 32 -14.90 3.98 -13.10
C GLY A 32 -13.85 3.76 -11.99
N ALA A 33 -14.03 2.80 -11.09
CA ALA A 33 -13.02 2.49 -10.09
C ALA A 33 -11.74 1.92 -10.73
N THR A 34 -10.59 2.27 -10.15
CA THR A 34 -9.28 1.74 -10.58
C THR A 34 -8.88 0.60 -9.65
N VAL A 35 -8.57 -0.55 -10.23
CA VAL A 35 -8.00 -1.70 -9.52
C VAL A 35 -6.55 -1.82 -9.95
N ILE A 36 -5.65 -1.85 -8.97
CA ILE A 36 -4.22 -2.08 -9.20
C ILE A 36 -3.90 -3.46 -8.63
N ASP A 37 -3.65 -4.42 -9.52
CA ASP A 37 -3.24 -5.76 -9.13
C ASP A 37 -1.72 -5.79 -8.91
N CYS A 38 -1.34 -5.97 -7.65
CA CYS A 38 0.05 -6.03 -7.22
C CYS A 38 0.57 -7.46 -6.96
N GLY A 39 -0.22 -8.52 -7.22
CA GLY A 39 0.23 -9.88 -6.90
C GLY A 39 -0.76 -11.04 -7.05
N VAL A 40 -1.97 -10.84 -7.60
CA VAL A 40 -2.95 -11.91 -7.84
C VAL A 40 -2.68 -12.58 -9.19
N LYS A 41 -2.74 -11.80 -10.28
CA LYS A 41 -2.32 -12.21 -11.62
C LYS A 41 -1.00 -11.55 -12.01
N ALA A 42 -0.84 -10.28 -11.61
CA ALA A 42 0.40 -9.57 -11.80
C ALA A 42 1.55 -10.20 -10.99
N LYS A 43 2.77 -10.10 -11.51
CA LYS A 43 3.95 -10.67 -10.85
C LYS A 43 4.37 -9.87 -9.61
N GLY A 44 4.18 -8.55 -9.63
CA GLY A 44 4.62 -7.65 -8.57
C GLY A 44 6.14 -7.68 -8.35
N GLY A 45 6.58 -7.35 -7.14
CA GLY A 45 7.98 -7.35 -6.75
C GLY A 45 8.24 -6.54 -5.49
N TYR A 46 9.51 -6.47 -5.07
CA TYR A 46 9.91 -5.73 -3.87
C TYR A 46 9.50 -4.26 -3.92
N GLU A 47 9.83 -3.55 -5.00
CA GLU A 47 9.44 -2.14 -5.16
C GLU A 47 7.91 -1.95 -5.19
N ALA A 48 7.18 -2.86 -5.83
CA ALA A 48 5.71 -2.82 -5.82
C ALA A 48 5.15 -2.96 -4.39
N GLY A 49 5.77 -3.83 -3.58
CA GLY A 49 5.46 -3.98 -2.15
C GLY A 49 5.80 -2.74 -1.32
N VAL A 50 6.95 -2.10 -1.58
CA VAL A 50 7.34 -0.85 -0.91
C VAL A 50 6.33 0.26 -1.22
N TYR A 51 5.96 0.42 -2.48
CA TYR A 51 4.95 1.37 -2.92
C TYR A 51 3.58 1.08 -2.29
N LEU A 52 3.14 -0.19 -2.27
CA LEU A 52 1.90 -0.58 -1.62
C LEU A 52 1.90 -0.26 -0.12
N ALA A 53 3.01 -0.54 0.58
CA ALA A 53 3.17 -0.21 1.98
C ALA A 53 3.11 1.31 2.24
N GLN A 54 3.74 2.13 1.37
CA GLN A 54 3.64 3.58 1.44
C GLN A 54 2.20 4.07 1.26
N VAL A 55 1.43 3.50 0.32
CA VAL A 55 -0.01 3.81 0.16
C VAL A 55 -0.78 3.45 1.43
N CYS A 56 -0.54 2.27 2.02
CA CYS A 56 -1.16 1.89 3.29
C CYS A 56 -0.83 2.86 4.42
N LEU A 57 0.39 3.41 4.44
CA LEU A 57 0.85 4.42 5.40
C LEU A 57 0.49 5.86 4.98
N ALA A 58 -0.38 6.04 3.98
CA ALA A 58 -0.85 7.31 3.46
C ALA A 58 0.26 8.26 2.96
N GLY A 59 1.41 7.72 2.54
CA GLY A 59 2.59 8.50 2.14
C GLY A 59 3.29 9.21 3.30
N LEU A 60 2.98 8.86 4.56
CA LEU A 60 3.57 9.46 5.77
C LEU A 60 4.77 8.69 6.31
N ALA A 61 5.32 7.77 5.52
CA ALA A 61 6.44 6.94 5.90
C ALA A 61 7.50 6.94 4.81
N ARG A 62 8.76 7.10 5.21
CA ARG A 62 9.89 6.72 4.37
C ARG A 62 10.19 5.25 4.61
N ILE A 63 10.22 4.47 3.53
CA ILE A 63 10.52 3.03 3.58
C ILE A 63 11.82 2.79 2.82
N THR A 64 12.75 2.08 3.43
CA THR A 64 13.97 1.59 2.75
C THR A 64 13.96 0.08 2.69
N LEU A 65 14.50 -0.48 1.62
CA LEU A 65 14.70 -1.92 1.46
C LEU A 65 16.20 -2.20 1.41
N HIS A 66 16.66 -3.11 2.26
CA HIS A 66 18.05 -3.55 2.30
C HIS A 66 18.12 -4.99 2.80
N HIS A 67 19.32 -5.56 2.86
CA HIS A 67 19.53 -6.88 3.45
C HIS A 67 20.16 -6.73 4.84
N ARG A 68 19.81 -7.61 5.76
CA ARG A 68 20.41 -7.69 7.09
C ARG A 68 20.81 -9.12 7.40
N GLU A 69 21.96 -9.26 8.05
CA GLU A 69 22.47 -10.53 8.56
C GLU A 69 21.82 -10.88 9.90
N TYR A 70 21.37 -12.13 10.02
CA TYR A 70 20.79 -12.72 11.21
C TYR A 70 21.48 -14.07 11.47
N GLY A 71 22.66 -14.01 12.10
CA GLY A 71 23.54 -15.18 12.18
C GLY A 71 23.99 -15.59 10.79
N ASP A 72 23.72 -16.84 10.41
CA ASP A 72 24.14 -17.41 9.11
C ASP A 72 23.17 -17.13 7.95
N VAL A 73 22.13 -16.32 8.18
CA VAL A 73 21.11 -16.02 7.15
C VAL A 73 21.08 -14.53 6.82
N VAL A 74 21.07 -14.22 5.52
CA VAL A 74 20.86 -12.87 4.99
C VAL A 74 19.42 -12.76 4.49
N LEU A 75 18.65 -11.84 5.07
CA LEU A 75 17.24 -11.63 4.69
C LEU A 75 16.99 -10.19 4.21
N PRO A 76 16.08 -9.99 3.24
CA PRO A 76 15.58 -8.67 2.92
C PRO A 76 14.78 -8.13 4.12
N VAL A 77 14.98 -6.85 4.42
CA VAL A 77 14.35 -6.14 5.52
C VAL A 77 13.90 -4.76 5.04
N ILE A 78 12.81 -4.28 5.65
CA ILE A 78 12.37 -2.90 5.49
C ILE A 78 12.55 -2.14 6.80
N ASP A 79 13.08 -0.92 6.71
CA ASP A 79 12.96 0.05 7.79
C ASP A 79 11.87 1.05 7.43
N GLN A 80 11.05 1.44 8.40
CA GLN A 80 9.96 2.40 8.24
C GLN A 80 10.19 3.57 9.21
N PHE A 81 10.32 4.77 8.67
CA PHE A 81 10.51 6.00 9.44
C PHE A 81 9.24 6.83 9.37
N ILE A 82 8.59 7.08 10.51
CA ILE A 82 7.22 7.60 10.60
C ILE A 82 7.13 8.71 11.66
N GLU A 83 6.87 9.95 11.22
CA GLU A 83 6.72 11.12 12.11
C GLU A 83 5.29 11.27 12.66
N HIS A 84 4.31 10.58 12.03
CA HIS A 84 2.90 10.65 12.40
C HIS A 84 2.31 9.26 12.66
N PRO A 85 2.78 8.51 13.68
CA PRO A 85 2.47 7.09 13.86
C PRO A 85 0.98 6.80 14.04
N VAL A 86 0.24 7.65 14.76
CA VAL A 86 -1.21 7.46 14.94
C VAL A 86 -1.96 7.60 13.60
N LEU A 87 -1.60 8.60 12.80
CA LEU A 87 -2.24 8.84 11.50
C LEU A 87 -1.85 7.75 10.47
N ALA A 88 -0.55 7.47 10.36
CA ALA A 88 -0.03 6.52 9.39
C ALA A 88 -0.41 5.07 9.75
N CYS A 89 -0.17 4.64 10.98
CA CYS A 89 -0.34 3.24 11.37
C CYS A 89 -1.80 2.93 11.73
N MET A 90 -2.43 3.74 12.59
CA MET A 90 -3.77 3.41 13.12
C MET A 90 -4.91 3.91 12.23
N ALA A 91 -4.85 5.16 11.79
CA ALA A 91 -5.90 5.74 10.96
C ALA A 91 -5.84 5.28 9.49
N SER A 92 -4.69 4.77 9.03
CA SER A 92 -4.50 4.29 7.66
C SER A 92 -4.09 2.81 7.61
N GLN A 93 -2.84 2.47 7.90
CA GLN A 93 -2.24 1.15 7.60
C GLN A 93 -2.98 -0.04 8.23
N TYR A 94 -3.47 0.11 9.46
CA TYR A 94 -4.14 -0.96 10.19
C TYR A 94 -5.27 -1.57 9.36
N ALA A 95 -5.26 -2.90 9.25
CA ALA A 95 -6.24 -3.69 8.52
C ALA A 95 -7.53 -3.84 9.34
N GLY A 96 -8.18 -2.71 9.63
CA GLY A 96 -9.32 -2.64 10.54
C GLY A 96 -10.69 -2.77 9.87
N TRP A 97 -10.76 -2.74 8.53
CA TRP A 97 -12.04 -2.75 7.81
C TRP A 97 -12.32 -4.13 7.23
N ARG A 98 -13.39 -4.80 7.67
CA ARG A 98 -13.87 -6.03 7.04
C ARG A 98 -14.73 -5.67 5.82
N ILE A 99 -14.24 -5.97 4.63
CA ILE A 99 -14.98 -5.78 3.38
C ILE A 99 -15.63 -7.10 3.03
N SER A 100 -16.96 -7.16 3.11
CA SER A 100 -17.75 -8.36 2.81
C SER A 100 -18.87 -8.00 1.83
N HIS A 101 -18.86 -8.62 0.66
CA HIS A 101 -19.87 -8.39 -0.37
C HIS A 101 -20.15 -9.67 -1.15
N GLY A 102 -21.35 -10.24 -1.01
CA GLY A 102 -21.68 -11.55 -1.57
C GLY A 102 -20.71 -12.63 -1.05
N LYS A 103 -19.98 -13.28 -1.96
CA LYS A 103 -18.95 -14.27 -1.63
C LYS A 103 -17.54 -13.68 -1.43
N TYR A 104 -17.35 -12.39 -1.72
CA TYR A 104 -16.06 -11.73 -1.59
C TYR A 104 -15.82 -11.30 -0.14
N PHE A 105 -14.62 -11.59 0.36
CA PHE A 105 -14.16 -11.17 1.66
C PHE A 105 -12.71 -10.70 1.58
N ALA A 106 -12.40 -9.55 2.20
CA ALA A 106 -11.04 -9.06 2.37
C ALA A 106 -10.92 -8.19 3.63
N MET A 107 -9.69 -8.12 4.16
CA MET A 107 -9.32 -7.12 5.15
C MET A 107 -8.81 -5.87 4.43
N GLY A 108 -9.52 -4.76 4.61
CA GLY A 108 -9.19 -3.44 4.09
C GLY A 108 -8.27 -2.67 5.03
N SER A 109 -7.16 -2.20 4.46
CA SER A 109 -6.19 -1.27 5.04
C SER A 109 -6.19 0.05 4.27
N GLY A 110 -5.50 1.05 4.80
CA GLY A 110 -5.17 2.28 4.09
C GLY A 110 -6.12 3.44 4.35
N PRO A 111 -5.90 4.56 3.64
CA PRO A 111 -6.42 5.88 4.02
C PRO A 111 -7.93 6.02 3.84
N ALA A 112 -8.55 5.16 3.04
CA ALA A 112 -10.01 5.15 2.86
C ALA A 112 -10.74 4.89 4.20
N ARG A 113 -10.12 4.16 5.12
CA ARG A 113 -10.65 3.90 6.48
C ARG A 113 -10.92 5.20 7.25
N ALA A 114 -10.08 6.21 7.07
CA ALA A 114 -10.26 7.51 7.74
C ALA A 114 -11.50 8.28 7.24
N LEU A 115 -12.06 7.90 6.08
CA LEU A 115 -13.32 8.44 5.56
C LEU A 115 -14.51 7.57 5.93
N ALA A 116 -14.35 6.24 5.88
CA ALA A 116 -15.44 5.28 6.05
C ALA A 116 -16.03 5.23 7.47
N LYS A 117 -15.26 5.65 8.50
CA LYS A 117 -15.59 5.60 9.94
C LYS A 117 -16.16 4.27 10.40
#